data_AF-A0A9N7ATU2-F1
#
_entry.id   AF-A0A9N7ATU2-F1
#
_cell.length_a   1.000
_cell.length_b   1.000
_cell.length_c   1.000
_cell.angle_alpha   90.00
_cell.angle_beta   90.00
_cell.angle_gamma   90.00
#
_symmetry.space_group_name_H-M   'P 1'
#
loop_
_entity.id
_entity.type
_entity.pdbx_description
1 polymer ?
#
loop_
_entity_poly.entity_id
_entity_poly.type
_entity_poly.pdbx_seq_one_letter_code
_entity_poly.pdbx_strand_id
1 'polypeptide(L)'
;MNKKIYSIEELIDKISMPVVAYSGEAKSFLREALEYAKNKEYDKAELTIQESKKSIAKAHEAHREIIHQSATNPSSVKTPFILIHAEDHLMSAISELSIFEELINVYKIINEIKK
;
A
#
# COMPACT_ATOMS: atom_id res chain seq x y z
N MET A 1 -26.76 16.68 -7.02
CA MET A 1 -25.72 15.90 -6.31
C MET A 1 -24.61 16.86 -5.93
N ASN A 2 -24.44 17.17 -4.64
CA ASN A 2 -23.40 18.10 -4.18
C ASN A 2 -22.03 17.44 -4.41
N LYS A 3 -21.29 17.92 -5.42
CA LYS A 3 -19.92 17.47 -5.68
C LYS A 3 -19.01 18.03 -4.58
N LYS A 4 -18.46 17.15 -3.74
CA LYS A 4 -17.49 17.52 -2.71
C LYS A 4 -16.20 17.96 -3.40
N ILE A 5 -15.84 19.22 -3.24
CA ILE A 5 -14.57 19.78 -3.72
C ILE A 5 -13.66 19.82 -2.50
N TYR A 6 -12.58 19.04 -2.50
CA TYR A 6 -11.61 19.09 -1.42
C TYR A 6 -10.77 20.36 -1.49
N SER A 7 -10.58 21.02 -0.35
CA SER A 7 -9.51 22.02 -0.23
C SER A 7 -8.13 21.33 -0.27
N ILE A 8 -7.05 22.11 -0.48
CA ILE A 8 -5.69 21.56 -0.41
C ILE A 8 -5.43 20.95 0.98
N GLU A 9 -5.81 21.63 2.05
CA GLU A 9 -5.65 21.12 3.42
C GLU A 9 -6.41 19.81 3.62
N GLU A 10 -7.63 19.69 3.10
CA GLU A 10 -8.39 18.44 3.19
C GLU A 10 -7.76 17.29 2.39
N LEU A 11 -7.19 17.57 1.21
CA LEU A 11 -6.44 16.57 0.45
C LEU A 11 -5.20 16.09 1.20
N ILE A 12 -4.55 16.97 1.97
CA ILE A 12 -3.38 16.60 2.76
C ILE A 12 -3.80 15.75 3.95
N ASP A 13 -4.71 16.26 4.78
CA ASP A 13 -5.03 15.66 6.07
C ASP A 13 -5.89 14.40 5.96
N LYS A 14 -6.86 14.39 5.05
CA LYS A 14 -7.83 13.29 4.94
C LYS A 14 -7.41 12.21 3.96
N ILE A 15 -6.48 12.51 3.05
CA ILE A 15 -6.09 11.60 1.97
C ILE A 15 -4.59 11.33 1.98
N SER A 16 -3.76 12.35 1.74
CA SER A 16 -2.32 12.17 1.50
C SER A 16 -1.61 11.58 2.72
N MET A 17 -1.83 12.14 3.90
CA MET A 17 -1.19 11.67 5.14
C MET A 17 -1.63 10.24 5.51
N PRO A 18 -2.93 9.89 5.50
CA PRO A 18 -3.37 8.51 5.68
C PRO A 18 -2.79 7.53 4.65
N VAL A 19 -2.73 7.90 3.36
CA VAL A 19 -2.17 7.05 2.31
C VAL A 19 -0.68 6.79 2.55
N VAL A 20 0.11 7.81 2.89
CA VAL A 20 1.52 7.64 3.26
C VAL A 20 1.66 6.70 4.46
N ALA A 21 0.86 6.91 5.51
CA ALA A 21 0.93 6.11 6.74
C ALA A 21 0.60 4.64 6.48
N TYR A 22 -0.54 4.34 5.84
CA TYR A 22 -0.94 2.96 5.56
C TYR A 22 -0.03 2.27 4.55
N SER A 23 0.53 3.00 3.58
CA SER A 23 1.51 2.44 2.65
C SER A 23 2.82 2.11 3.36
N GLY A 24 3.29 2.97 4.28
CA GLY A 24 4.47 2.71 5.10
C GLY A 24 4.30 1.52 6.04
N GLU A 25 3.11 1.39 6.65
CA GLU A 25 2.73 0.24 7.47
C GLU A 25 2.75 -1.05 6.63
N ALA A 26 2.11 -1.04 5.45
CA ALA A 26 2.09 -2.19 4.55
C ALA A 26 3.50 -2.67 4.18
N LYS A 27 4.39 -1.74 3.82
CA LYS A 27 5.80 -2.07 3.50
C LYS A 27 6.55 -2.66 4.69
N SER A 28 6.23 -2.21 5.90
CA SER A 28 6.83 -2.76 7.13
C SER A 28 6.39 -4.20 7.34
N PHE A 29 5.10 -4.49 7.19
CA PHE A 29 4.57 -5.85 7.22
C PHE A 29 5.20 -6.76 6.14
N LEU A 30 5.37 -6.26 4.90
CA LEU A 30 6.03 -7.06 3.85
C LEU A 30 7.45 -7.47 4.26
N ARG A 31 8.24 -6.55 4.81
CA ARG A 31 9.60 -6.83 5.30
C ARG A 31 9.62 -7.83 6.44
N GLU A 32 8.68 -7.72 7.37
CA GLU A 32 8.53 -8.66 8.48
C GLU A 32 8.12 -10.07 7.97
N ALA A 33 7.16 -10.15 7.05
CA ALA A 33 6.74 -11.41 6.44
C ALA A 33 7.90 -12.13 5.73
N LEU A 34 8.74 -11.37 5.02
CA LEU A 34 9.94 -11.91 4.38
C LEU A 34 10.93 -12.46 5.41
N GLU A 35 11.09 -11.80 6.55
CA GLU A 35 11.96 -12.26 7.62
C GLU A 35 11.44 -13.56 8.26
N TYR A 36 10.14 -13.68 8.48
CA TYR A 36 9.52 -14.94 8.90
C TYR A 36 9.78 -16.07 7.89
N ALA A 37 9.64 -15.81 6.59
CA ALA A 37 9.88 -16.80 5.56
C ALA A 37 11.34 -17.29 5.51
N LYS A 38 12.32 -16.39 5.70
CA LYS A 38 13.74 -16.77 5.82
C LYS A 38 13.98 -17.73 6.99
N ASN A 39 13.27 -17.51 8.10
CA ASN A 39 13.36 -18.31 9.32
C ASN A 39 12.47 -19.57 9.30
N LYS A 40 11.86 -19.91 8.15
CA LYS A 40 10.93 -21.04 7.97
C LYS A 40 9.61 -20.92 8.76
N GLU A 41 9.26 -19.72 9.19
CA GLU A 41 8.03 -19.41 9.93
C GLU A 41 6.89 -19.03 8.96
N TYR A 42 6.52 -19.94 8.06
CA TYR A 42 5.64 -19.63 6.93
C TYR A 42 4.22 -19.21 7.31
N ASP A 43 3.67 -19.76 8.39
CA ASP A 43 2.33 -19.38 8.87
C ASP A 43 2.31 -17.92 9.33
N LYS A 44 3.37 -17.47 10.02
CA LYS A 44 3.51 -16.06 10.40
C LYS A 44 3.70 -15.17 9.18
N ALA A 45 4.53 -15.60 8.23
CA ALA A 45 4.72 -14.87 6.98
C ALA A 45 3.39 -14.63 6.25
N GLU A 46 2.56 -15.67 6.11
CA GLU A 46 1.24 -15.55 5.47
C GLU A 46 0.32 -14.59 6.24
N LEU A 47 0.21 -14.74 7.56
CA LEU A 47 -0.60 -13.84 8.39
C LEU A 47 -0.15 -12.38 8.25
N THR A 48 1.15 -12.12 8.27
CA THR A 48 1.71 -10.78 8.12
C THR A 48 1.48 -10.21 6.72
N ILE A 49 1.53 -11.03 5.66
CA ILE A 49 1.12 -10.61 4.30
C ILE A 49 -0.35 -10.16 4.28
N GLN A 50 -1.23 -10.87 4.99
CA GLN A 50 -2.64 -10.47 5.08
C GLN A 50 -2.82 -9.12 5.78
N GLU A 51 -2.02 -8.81 6.82
CA GLU A 51 -2.02 -7.49 7.44
C GLU A 51 -1.53 -6.40 6.47
N SER A 52 -0.47 -6.67 5.68
CA SER A 52 -0.02 -5.77 4.61
C SER A 52 -1.14 -5.47 3.59
N LYS A 53 -1.85 -6.51 3.13
CA LYS A 53 -2.99 -6.37 2.21
C LYS A 53 -4.10 -5.49 2.80
N LYS A 54 -4.40 -5.62 4.09
CA LYS A 54 -5.38 -4.77 4.78
C LYS A 54 -4.96 -3.31 4.80
N SER A 55 -3.68 -3.01 5.08
CA SER A 55 -3.17 -1.65 5.07
C SER A 55 -3.17 -1.05 3.66
N ILE A 56 -2.76 -1.81 2.64
CA ILE A 56 -2.88 -1.40 1.23
C ILE A 56 -4.33 -1.12 0.87
N ALA A 57 -5.27 -1.96 1.28
CA ALA A 57 -6.69 -1.77 0.96
C ALA A 57 -7.23 -0.43 1.51
N LYS A 58 -6.83 -0.04 2.73
CA LYS A 58 -7.18 1.27 3.32
C LYS A 58 -6.61 2.43 2.52
N ALA A 59 -5.32 2.38 2.16
CA ALA A 59 -4.69 3.41 1.32
C ALA A 59 -5.32 3.50 -0.07
N HIS A 60 -5.61 2.33 -0.68
CA HIS A 60 -6.17 2.23 -2.01
C HIS A 60 -7.62 2.76 -2.08
N GLU A 61 -8.37 2.72 -0.99
CA GLU A 61 -9.71 3.33 -0.94
C GLU A 61 -9.65 4.84 -1.16
N ALA A 62 -8.74 5.52 -0.46
CA ALA A 62 -8.52 6.95 -0.61
C ALA A 62 -8.01 7.31 -2.03
N HIS A 63 -7.11 6.50 -2.58
CA HIS A 63 -6.66 6.64 -3.97
C HIS A 63 -7.82 6.57 -4.98
N ARG A 64 -8.73 5.59 -4.84
CA ARG A 64 -9.91 5.45 -5.74
C ARG A 64 -10.79 6.68 -5.70
N GLU A 65 -10.96 7.30 -4.54
CA GLU A 65 -11.74 8.53 -4.41
C GLU A 65 -11.13 9.67 -5.24
N ILE A 66 -9.81 9.83 -5.22
CA ILE A 66 -9.10 10.86 -6.00
C ILE A 66 -9.28 10.62 -7.50
N ILE A 67 -9.11 9.38 -7.97
CA ILE A 67 -9.30 9.04 -9.39
C ILE A 67 -10.73 9.34 -9.84
N HIS A 68 -11.73 8.99 -9.03
CA HIS A 68 -13.11 9.30 -9.35
C HIS A 68 -13.35 10.81 -9.46
N GLN A 69 -12.78 11.59 -8.54
CA GLN A 69 -12.90 13.05 -8.57
C GLN A 69 -12.17 13.69 -9.75
N SER A 70 -10.96 13.23 -10.07
CA SER A 70 -10.19 13.76 -11.20
C SER A 70 -10.86 13.45 -12.53
N ALA A 71 -11.52 12.30 -12.68
CA ALA A 71 -12.26 11.95 -13.88
C ALA A 71 -13.58 12.75 -14.02
N THR A 72 -14.30 12.97 -12.92
CA THR A 72 -15.63 13.63 -12.94
C THR A 72 -15.58 15.15 -12.85
N ASN A 73 -14.46 15.71 -12.40
CA ASN A 73 -14.22 17.14 -12.33
C ASN A 73 -12.70 17.44 -12.37
N PRO A 74 -12.07 17.41 -13.57
CA PRO A 74 -10.61 17.54 -13.70
C PRO A 74 -10.02 18.80 -13.07
N SER A 75 -10.78 19.89 -13.01
CA SER A 75 -10.33 21.18 -12.45
C SER A 75 -10.44 21.27 -10.91
N SER A 76 -11.08 20.33 -10.22
CA SER A 76 -11.21 20.38 -8.75
C SER A 76 -10.07 19.73 -7.97
N VAL A 77 -9.25 18.90 -8.61
CA VAL A 77 -8.11 18.29 -7.94
C VAL A 77 -6.89 19.19 -8.17
N LYS A 78 -6.64 20.10 -7.23
CA LYS A 78 -5.31 20.72 -7.12
C LYS A 78 -4.39 19.68 -6.53
N THR A 79 -3.32 19.33 -7.23
CA THR A 79 -2.40 18.26 -6.81
C THR A 79 -1.24 18.86 -5.99
N PRO A 80 -1.31 18.91 -4.65
CA PRO A 80 -0.14 19.27 -3.86
C PRO A 80 0.94 18.19 -4.00
N PHE A 81 2.20 18.56 -3.85
CA PHE A 81 3.32 17.62 -4.00
C PHE A 81 3.21 16.41 -3.05
N ILE A 82 2.69 16.61 -1.83
CA ILE A 82 2.48 15.53 -0.87
C ILE A 82 1.47 14.48 -1.34
N LEU A 83 0.52 14.85 -2.18
CA LEU A 83 -0.39 13.89 -2.78
C LEU A 83 0.36 12.98 -3.77
N ILE A 84 1.22 13.56 -4.62
CA ILE A 84 2.08 12.79 -5.53
C ILE A 84 2.95 11.81 -4.74
N HIS A 85 3.57 12.30 -3.66
CA HIS A 85 4.39 11.48 -2.78
C HIS A 85 3.59 10.32 -2.12
N ALA A 86 2.35 10.58 -1.71
CA ALA A 86 1.46 9.56 -1.17
C ALA A 86 1.16 8.47 -2.22
N GLU A 87 0.90 8.86 -3.46
CA GLU A 87 0.67 7.93 -4.57
C GLU A 87 1.90 7.09 -4.90
N ASP A 88 3.11 7.69 -4.89
CA ASP A 88 4.36 6.95 -5.06
C ASP A 88 4.54 5.89 -3.96
N HIS A 89 4.21 6.22 -2.72
CA HIS A 89 4.25 5.29 -1.60
C HIS A 89 3.28 4.12 -1.78
N LEU A 90 2.05 4.38 -2.22
CA LEU A 90 1.04 3.35 -2.42
C LEU A 90 1.40 2.42 -3.59
N MET A 91 1.73 2.98 -4.75
CA MET A 91 2.06 2.18 -5.94
C MET A 91 3.30 1.31 -5.73
N SER A 92 4.31 1.84 -5.03
CA SER A 92 5.47 1.04 -4.66
C SER A 92 5.14 -0.04 -3.63
N ALA A 93 4.25 0.21 -2.66
CA ALA A 93 3.79 -0.82 -1.72
C ALA A 93 3.03 -1.97 -2.41
N ILE A 94 2.17 -1.65 -3.37
CA ILE A 94 1.44 -2.65 -4.18
C ILE A 94 2.41 -3.49 -5.00
N SER A 95 3.39 -2.84 -5.63
CA SER A 95 4.41 -3.55 -6.43
C SER A 95 5.29 -4.43 -5.55
N GLU A 96 5.69 -3.93 -4.38
CA GLU A 96 6.43 -4.70 -3.37
C GLU A 96 5.63 -5.91 -2.89
N LEU A 97 4.32 -5.80 -2.65
CA LEU A 97 3.50 -6.94 -2.24
C LEU A 97 3.61 -8.10 -3.24
N SER A 98 3.39 -7.83 -4.53
CA SER A 98 3.47 -8.86 -5.57
C SER A 98 4.86 -9.51 -5.63
N ILE A 99 5.92 -8.72 -5.49
CA ILE A 99 7.30 -9.24 -5.48
C ILE A 99 7.57 -10.08 -4.23
N PHE A 100 7.08 -9.65 -3.06
CA PHE A 100 7.34 -10.30 -1.79
C PHE A 100 6.61 -11.64 -1.66
N GLU A 101 5.39 -11.75 -2.19
CA GLU A 101 4.66 -13.04 -2.26
C GLU A 101 5.47 -14.08 -3.06
N GLU A 102 6.00 -13.70 -4.23
CA GLU A 102 6.86 -14.57 -5.02
C GLU A 102 8.19 -14.87 -4.30
N LEU A 103 8.79 -13.88 -3.65
CA LEU A 103 10.05 -14.06 -2.93
C LEU A 103 9.89 -15.01 -1.74
N ILE A 104 8.77 -14.96 -1.02
CA ILE A 104 8.45 -15.91 0.06
C ILE A 104 8.35 -17.34 -0.50
N ASN A 105 7.73 -17.52 -1.67
CA ASN A 105 7.68 -18.82 -2.35
C ASN A 105 9.09 -19.32 -2.74
N VAL A 106 9.94 -18.43 -3.24
CA VAL A 106 11.35 -18.75 -3.50
C VAL A 106 12.08 -19.22 -2.24
N TYR A 107 11.88 -18.56 -1.10
CA TYR A 107 12.46 -18.99 0.18
C TYR A 107 11.93 -20.34 0.67
N LYS A 108 10.65 -20.67 0.41
CA LYS A 108 10.10 -22.01 0.67
C LYS A 108 10.87 -23.08 -0.11
N ILE A 109 11.02 -22.90 -1.42
CA ILE A 109 11.73 -23.84 -2.30
C ILE A 109 13.19 -24.00 -1.86
N ILE A 110 13.91 -22.90 -1.61
CA ILE A 110 15.32 -22.94 -1.16
C ILE A 110 15.45 -23.72 0.14
N ASN A 111 14.54 -23.52 1.09
CA ASN A 111 14.58 -24.18 2.39
C ASN A 111 14.20 -25.67 2.33
N GLU A 112 13.44 -26.09 1.32
CA GLU A 112 13.18 -27.50 1.02
C GLU A 112 14.40 -28.19 0.39
N ILE A 113 15.12 -27.51 -0.52
CA ILE A 113 16.33 -28.04 -1.17
C ILE A 113 17.51 -28.15 -0.19
N LYS A 114 17.60 -27.24 0.78
CA LYS A 114 18.65 -27.28 1.84
C LYS A 114 18.41 -28.35 2.91
N LYS A 115 17.38 -29.20 2.79
CA LYS A 115 17.23 -30.39 3.64
C LYS A 115 18.32 -31.41 3.33
#